data_AF-A0A954K265-F1
#
_entry.id   AF-A0A954K265-F1
#
_cell.length_a   1.000
_cell.length_b   1.000
_cell.length_c   1.000
_cell.angle_alpha   90.00
_cell.angle_beta   90.00
_cell.angle_gamma   90.00
#
_symmetry.space_group_name_H-M   'P 1'
#
loop_
_entity.id
_entity.type
_entity.pdbx_description
1 polymer ?
#
loop_
_entity_poly.entity_id
_entity_poly.type
_entity_poly.pdbx_seq_one_letter_code
_entity_poly.pdbx_strand_id
1 'polypeptide(L)'
;FSNAEGTNSEKQMSANEQQSEFPEVLKRSYANLLTIEDEYEGLTAAEAENDVKQCNNLLHDQEHQITNLTRKLNQEKSKLERFKGDLEEAEVCFSMAQSYEAAVAGWRETIQKLESLHNETIINHQSFSLAEQAWEDLKHVEQQALAELDNSSTADAISVPYGSISVSKQEYLLPDEVSIEILGDYLPVSILTVGAQLSLKQCQQGTATYAVHCL
;
A
#
# COMPACT_ATOMS: atom_id res chain seq x y z
N PHE A 1 131.05 84.76 25.91
CA PHE A 1 131.38 85.65 24.78
C PHE A 1 131.00 84.94 23.50
N SER A 2 130.33 85.47 22.48
CA SER A 2 129.43 86.60 22.23
C SER A 2 128.93 86.38 20.79
N ASN A 3 127.66 86.69 20.53
CA ASN A 3 127.06 87.23 19.29
C ASN A 3 127.28 86.61 17.88
N ALA A 4 126.12 86.30 17.27
CA ALA A 4 125.55 86.86 16.03
C ALA A 4 126.05 86.47 14.62
N GLU A 5 125.04 86.07 13.82
CA GLU A 5 124.73 86.33 12.40
C GLU A 5 125.63 85.85 11.25
N GLY A 6 124.98 85.29 10.21
CA GLY A 6 125.61 85.02 8.91
C GLY A 6 124.73 84.20 7.95
N THR A 7 124.06 84.88 7.03
CA THR A 7 123.07 84.43 6.03
C THR A 7 123.68 83.88 4.72
N ASN A 8 122.84 83.19 3.92
CA ASN A 8 122.84 82.94 2.44
C ASN A 8 123.17 81.49 2.00
N SER A 9 122.17 80.71 1.51
CA SER A 9 121.65 80.60 0.10
C SER A 9 122.60 79.80 -0.80
N GLU A 10 122.23 78.76 -1.57
CA GLU A 10 121.04 78.50 -2.39
C GLU A 10 120.78 76.99 -2.67
N LYS A 11 119.48 76.66 -2.82
CA LYS A 11 118.81 75.74 -3.77
C LYS A 11 119.37 74.32 -4.07
N GLN A 12 118.50 73.33 -3.83
CA GLN A 12 117.94 72.51 -4.93
C GLN A 12 116.58 71.88 -4.57
N MET A 13 115.65 71.98 -5.51
CA MET A 13 114.28 71.45 -5.47
C MET A 13 114.28 69.92 -5.52
N SER A 14 113.35 69.28 -4.81
CA SER A 14 112.42 68.32 -5.43
C SER A 14 111.28 68.02 -4.46
N ALA A 15 110.08 68.24 -4.96
CA ALA A 15 108.84 67.80 -4.36
C ALA A 15 108.90 66.29 -4.15
N ASN A 16 108.75 65.85 -2.91
CA ASN A 16 108.28 64.51 -2.65
C ASN A 16 107.03 64.63 -1.79
N GLU A 17 105.92 64.33 -2.45
CA GLU A 17 104.60 64.14 -1.90
C GLU A 17 104.72 63.28 -0.63
N GLN A 18 104.48 63.89 0.53
CA GLN A 18 104.05 63.13 1.69
C GLN A 18 102.67 62.57 1.35
N GLN A 19 102.65 61.44 0.64
CA GLN A 19 101.52 60.54 0.69
C GLN A 19 101.34 60.15 2.15
N SER A 20 100.41 60.83 2.81
CA SER A 20 99.82 60.35 4.05
C SER A 20 99.14 59.03 3.72
N GLU A 21 99.91 57.94 3.81
CA GLU A 21 99.35 56.59 3.74
C GLU A 21 98.41 56.45 4.94
N PHE A 22 97.12 56.43 4.64
CA PHE A 22 96.10 56.06 5.61
C PHE A 22 96.50 54.73 6.28
N PRO A 23 96.43 54.63 7.62
CA PRO A 23 96.82 53.41 8.32
C PRO A 23 96.09 52.18 7.75
N GLU A 24 96.83 51.12 7.41
CA GLU A 24 96.29 49.88 6.81
C GLU A 24 95.14 49.26 7.63
N VAL A 25 95.16 49.46 8.95
CA VAL A 25 94.07 49.03 9.85
C VAL A 25 92.76 49.77 9.57
N LEU A 26 92.82 51.06 9.27
CA LEU A 26 91.66 51.87 8.91
C LEU A 26 91.16 51.53 7.50
N LYS A 27 92.05 51.25 6.54
CA LYS A 27 91.67 50.77 5.20
C LYS A 27 90.94 49.43 5.28
N ARG A 28 91.45 48.49 6.09
CA ARG A 28 90.82 47.19 6.29
C ARG A 28 89.49 47.30 7.04
N SER A 29 89.41 48.19 8.05
CA SER A 29 88.15 48.51 8.74
C SER A 29 87.10 49.12 7.81
N TYR A 30 87.52 50.01 6.92
CA TYR A 30 86.64 50.65 5.94
C TYR A 30 86.15 49.66 4.89
N ALA A 31 87.04 48.80 4.37
CA ALA A 31 86.68 47.72 3.46
C ALA A 31 85.70 46.73 4.10
N ASN A 32 85.92 46.38 5.39
CA ASN A 32 85.01 45.53 6.15
C ASN A 32 83.65 46.19 6.38
N LEU A 33 83.60 47.51 6.59
CA LEU A 33 82.34 48.25 6.71
C LEU A 33 81.55 48.27 5.39
N LEU A 34 82.23 48.46 4.26
CA LEU A 34 81.61 48.38 2.94
C LEU A 34 81.09 46.97 2.62
N THR A 35 81.83 45.93 2.99
CA THR A 35 81.35 44.54 2.81
C THR A 35 80.16 44.23 3.69
N ILE A 36 80.11 44.78 4.92
CA ILE A 36 78.93 44.67 5.77
C ILE A 36 77.75 45.44 5.16
N GLU A 37 77.96 46.61 4.56
CA GLU A 37 76.91 47.38 3.86
C GLU A 37 76.33 46.60 2.66
N ASP A 38 77.18 45.97 1.85
CA ASP A 38 76.78 45.09 0.75
C ASP A 38 76.07 43.80 1.24
N GLU A 39 76.48 43.24 2.37
CA GLU A 39 75.84 42.06 3.00
C GLU A 39 74.48 42.39 3.65
N TYR A 40 74.24 43.66 4.01
CA TYR A 40 72.96 44.15 4.54
C TYR A 40 72.00 44.66 3.47
N GLU A 41 72.33 44.51 2.19
CA GLU A 41 71.41 44.69 1.06
C GLU A 41 70.39 43.54 1.00
N GLY A 42 69.71 43.31 2.13
CA GLY A 42 68.63 42.35 2.28
C GLY A 42 67.33 42.93 1.74
N LEU A 43 66.67 42.14 0.87
CA LEU A 43 65.44 42.44 0.16
C LEU A 43 65.40 43.87 -0.39
N THR A 44 65.78 44.01 -1.66
CA THR A 44 65.63 45.29 -2.35
C THR A 44 64.14 45.70 -2.34
N ALA A 45 63.87 47.02 -2.27
CA ALA A 45 62.49 47.52 -2.29
C ALA A 45 61.69 47.03 -3.52
N ALA A 46 62.40 46.76 -4.64
CA ALA A 46 61.83 46.18 -5.85
C ALA A 46 61.40 44.71 -5.69
N GLU A 47 62.16 43.90 -4.95
CA GLU A 47 61.79 42.52 -4.62
C GLU A 47 60.57 42.49 -3.71
N ALA A 48 60.54 43.35 -2.68
CA ALA A 48 59.38 43.48 -1.79
C ALA A 48 58.12 43.95 -2.53
N GLU A 49 58.24 44.91 -3.46
CA GLU A 49 57.11 45.37 -4.29
C GLU A 49 56.59 44.26 -5.20
N ASN A 50 57.50 43.49 -5.81
CA ASN A 50 57.13 42.35 -6.65
C ASN A 50 56.42 41.25 -5.85
N ASP A 51 56.89 40.93 -4.65
CA ASP A 51 56.27 39.94 -3.77
C ASP A 51 54.86 40.38 -3.33
N VAL A 52 54.71 41.66 -2.94
CA VAL A 52 53.39 42.23 -2.61
C VAL A 52 52.45 42.16 -3.82
N LYS A 53 52.94 42.45 -5.02
CA LYS A 53 52.16 42.37 -6.26
C LYS A 53 51.74 40.93 -6.57
N GLN A 54 52.64 39.96 -6.40
CA GLN A 54 52.31 38.54 -6.57
C GLN A 54 51.27 38.07 -5.55
N CYS A 55 51.41 38.49 -4.29
CA CYS A 55 50.48 38.15 -3.22
C CYS A 55 49.09 38.74 -3.47
N ASN A 56 49.01 40.00 -3.93
CA ASN A 56 47.74 40.63 -4.32
C ASN A 56 47.08 39.94 -5.51
N ASN A 57 47.85 39.52 -6.52
CA ASN A 57 47.31 38.77 -7.65
C ASN A 57 46.74 37.41 -7.19
N LEU A 58 47.46 36.70 -6.32
CA LEU A 58 47.00 35.42 -5.76
C LEU A 58 45.73 35.60 -4.93
N LEU A 59 45.64 36.66 -4.12
CA LEU A 59 44.44 37.02 -3.36
C LEU A 59 43.26 37.25 -4.29
N HIS A 60 43.46 38.01 -5.36
CA HIS A 60 42.40 38.30 -6.32
C HIS A 60 41.91 37.04 -7.06
N ASP A 61 42.83 36.16 -7.43
CA ASP A 61 42.49 34.85 -8.03
C ASP A 61 41.69 33.98 -7.05
N GLN A 62 42.08 33.97 -5.77
CA GLN A 62 41.36 33.25 -4.72
C GLN A 62 39.95 33.83 -4.48
N GLU A 63 39.80 35.15 -4.44
CA GLU A 63 38.49 35.82 -4.34
C GLU A 63 37.57 35.45 -5.51
N HIS A 64 38.11 35.42 -6.72
CA HIS A 64 37.37 34.98 -7.91
C HIS A 64 36.96 33.51 -7.82
N GLN A 65 37.85 32.63 -7.34
CA GLN A 65 37.54 31.22 -7.12
C GLN A 65 36.45 31.04 -6.07
N ILE A 66 36.54 31.73 -4.94
CA ILE A 66 35.53 31.71 -3.87
C ILE A 66 34.18 32.15 -4.44
N THR A 67 34.14 33.27 -5.15
CA THR A 67 32.91 33.79 -5.76
C THR A 67 32.27 32.78 -6.72
N ASN A 68 33.09 32.13 -7.55
CA ASN A 68 32.64 31.09 -8.46
C ASN A 68 32.11 29.85 -7.73
N LEU A 69 32.77 29.43 -6.66
CA LEU A 69 32.33 28.30 -5.82
C LEU A 69 31.02 28.64 -5.11
N THR A 70 30.88 29.83 -4.54
CA THR A 70 29.63 30.28 -3.91
C THR A 70 28.47 30.30 -4.91
N ARG A 71 28.71 30.74 -6.15
CA ARG A 71 27.69 30.69 -7.21
C ARG A 71 27.27 29.26 -7.52
N LYS A 72 28.23 28.34 -7.69
CA LYS A 72 27.94 26.91 -7.93
C LYS A 72 27.19 26.29 -6.76
N LEU A 73 27.60 26.57 -5.52
CA LEU A 73 26.94 26.11 -4.31
C LEU A 73 25.47 26.55 -4.27
N ASN A 74 25.19 27.83 -4.58
CA ASN A 74 23.83 28.34 -4.63
C ASN A 74 22.99 27.70 -5.74
N GLN A 75 23.60 27.39 -6.89
CA GLN A 75 22.92 26.66 -7.97
C GLN A 75 22.56 25.23 -7.55
N GLU A 76 23.49 24.50 -6.94
CA GLU A 76 23.23 23.15 -6.44
C GLU A 76 22.20 23.16 -5.31
N LYS A 77 22.26 24.14 -4.41
CA LYS A 77 21.23 24.34 -3.38
C LYS A 77 19.85 24.54 -4.00
N SER A 78 19.72 25.38 -5.03
CA SER A 78 18.46 25.58 -5.74
C SER A 78 17.97 24.33 -6.49
N LYS A 79 18.88 23.49 -7.00
CA LYS A 79 18.50 22.19 -7.59
C LYS A 79 18.01 21.23 -6.52
N LEU A 80 18.67 21.18 -5.36
CA LEU A 80 18.28 20.32 -4.25
C LEU A 80 16.88 20.66 -3.74
N GLU A 81 16.56 21.94 -3.57
CA GLU A 81 15.19 22.37 -3.17
C GLU A 81 14.13 21.96 -4.20
N ARG A 82 14.47 22.00 -5.50
CA ARG A 82 13.57 21.50 -6.55
C ARG A 82 13.34 20.00 -6.44
N PHE A 83 14.41 19.22 -6.33
CA PHE A 83 14.29 17.77 -6.17
C PHE A 83 13.54 17.37 -4.89
N LYS A 84 13.66 18.16 -3.83
CA LYS A 84 12.87 17.96 -2.62
C LYS A 84 11.37 18.16 -2.90
N GLY A 85 11.01 19.22 -3.62
CA GLY A 85 9.63 19.45 -4.05
C GLY A 85 9.09 18.34 -4.95
N ASP A 86 9.88 17.89 -5.94
CA ASP A 86 9.51 16.78 -6.83
C ASP A 86 9.30 15.48 -6.04
N LEU A 87 10.11 15.23 -5.01
CA LEU A 87 9.97 14.07 -4.13
C LEU A 87 8.67 14.14 -3.30
N GLU A 88 8.36 15.30 -2.71
CA GLU A 88 7.12 15.53 -1.97
C GLU A 88 5.89 15.32 -2.87
N GLU A 89 5.92 15.79 -4.12
CA GLU A 89 4.85 15.55 -5.10
C GLU A 89 4.71 14.05 -5.45
N ALA A 90 5.84 13.36 -5.65
CA ALA A 90 5.84 11.93 -5.93
C ALA A 90 5.27 11.10 -4.77
N GLU A 91 5.57 11.48 -3.52
CA GLU A 91 5.01 10.83 -2.32
C GLU A 91 3.48 11.00 -2.22
N VAL A 92 2.97 12.20 -2.55
CA VAL A 92 1.52 12.44 -2.63
C VAL A 92 0.89 11.58 -3.73
N CYS A 93 1.47 11.56 -4.93
CA CYS A 93 0.98 10.75 -6.04
C CYS A 93 0.98 9.25 -5.69
N PHE A 94 2.02 8.77 -5.01
CA PHE A 94 2.10 7.39 -4.54
C PHE A 94 0.99 7.07 -3.53
N SER A 95 0.76 7.95 -2.57
CA SER A 95 -0.31 7.80 -1.57
C SER A 95 -1.69 7.77 -2.22
N MET A 96 -1.92 8.62 -3.22
CA MET A 96 -3.15 8.61 -4.02
C MET A 96 -3.32 7.29 -4.79
N ALA A 97 -2.24 6.79 -5.41
CA ALA A 97 -2.27 5.52 -6.14
C ALA A 97 -2.64 4.35 -5.22
N GLN A 98 -2.09 4.30 -4.01
CA GLN A 98 -2.47 3.29 -3.00
C GLN A 98 -3.95 3.41 -2.59
N SER A 99 -4.46 4.62 -2.45
CA SER A 99 -5.88 4.84 -2.15
C SER A 99 -6.79 4.33 -3.29
N TYR A 100 -6.41 4.58 -4.55
CA TYR A 100 -7.13 4.04 -5.70
C TYR A 100 -7.04 2.51 -5.79
N GLU A 101 -5.89 1.93 -5.51
CA GLU A 101 -5.73 0.48 -5.46
C GLU A 101 -6.65 -0.17 -4.42
N ALA A 102 -6.72 0.42 -3.22
CA ALA A 102 -7.64 -0.01 -2.16
C ALA A 102 -9.11 0.12 -2.59
N ALA A 103 -9.47 1.22 -3.25
CA ALA A 103 -10.84 1.43 -3.75
C ALA A 103 -11.21 0.39 -4.83
N VAL A 104 -10.30 0.10 -5.76
CA VAL A 104 -10.50 -0.93 -6.80
C VAL A 104 -10.65 -2.31 -6.18
N ALA A 105 -9.86 -2.65 -5.16
CA ALA A 105 -10.00 -3.91 -4.42
C ALA A 105 -11.40 -4.02 -3.77
N GLY A 106 -11.87 -2.95 -3.11
CA GLY A 106 -13.21 -2.91 -2.52
C GLY A 106 -14.34 -3.02 -3.55
N TRP A 107 -14.20 -2.38 -4.71
CA TRP A 107 -15.16 -2.53 -5.81
C TRP A 107 -15.18 -3.96 -6.37
N ARG A 108 -14.02 -4.59 -6.53
CA ARG A 108 -13.95 -6.00 -6.96
C ARG A 108 -14.66 -6.93 -5.98
N GLU A 109 -14.45 -6.75 -4.68
CA GLU A 109 -15.15 -7.53 -3.64
C GLU A 109 -16.66 -7.32 -3.72
N THR A 110 -17.10 -6.08 -3.92
CA THR A 110 -18.53 -5.75 -4.01
C THR A 110 -19.18 -6.38 -5.26
N ILE A 111 -18.50 -6.34 -6.41
CA ILE A 111 -18.95 -7.01 -7.64
C ILE A 111 -19.09 -8.51 -7.40
N GLN A 112 -18.09 -9.15 -6.78
CA GLN A 112 -18.13 -10.57 -6.49
C GLN A 112 -19.31 -10.96 -5.59
N LYS A 113 -19.63 -10.13 -4.57
CA LYS A 113 -20.81 -10.34 -3.71
C LYS A 113 -22.13 -10.17 -4.46
N LEU A 114 -22.21 -9.20 -5.38
CA LEU A 114 -23.38 -9.00 -6.22
C LEU A 114 -23.59 -10.17 -7.19
N GLU A 115 -22.51 -10.68 -7.80
CA GLU A 115 -22.54 -11.84 -8.67
C GLU A 115 -22.98 -13.11 -7.93
N SER A 116 -22.49 -13.34 -6.71
CA SER A 116 -22.93 -14.49 -5.89
C SER A 116 -24.42 -14.40 -5.56
N LEU A 117 -24.90 -13.22 -5.14
CA LEU A 117 -26.31 -13.00 -4.83
C LEU A 117 -27.21 -13.15 -6.07
N HIS A 118 -26.74 -12.70 -7.23
CA HIS A 118 -27.44 -12.90 -8.49
C HIS A 118 -27.55 -14.38 -8.86
N ASN A 119 -26.47 -15.14 -8.73
CA ASN A 119 -26.46 -16.58 -8.98
C ASN A 119 -27.39 -17.35 -8.03
N GLU A 120 -27.39 -17.02 -6.73
CA GLU A 120 -28.35 -17.57 -5.77
C GLU A 120 -29.80 -17.27 -6.17
N THR A 121 -30.06 -16.04 -6.62
CA THR A 121 -31.40 -15.64 -7.07
C THR A 121 -31.84 -16.46 -8.30
N ILE A 122 -30.96 -16.71 -9.26
CA ILE A 122 -31.25 -17.54 -10.44
C ILE A 122 -31.60 -18.97 -10.02
N ILE A 123 -30.79 -19.58 -9.13
CA ILE A 123 -31.02 -20.95 -8.64
C ILE A 123 -32.39 -21.05 -7.94
N ASN A 124 -32.72 -20.06 -7.12
CA ASN A 124 -34.01 -20.02 -6.43
C ASN A 124 -35.19 -19.84 -7.39
N HIS A 125 -35.05 -19.03 -8.45
CA HIS A 125 -36.09 -18.88 -9.49
C HIS A 125 -36.30 -20.16 -10.30
N GLN A 126 -35.24 -20.89 -10.64
CA GLN A 126 -35.37 -22.19 -11.34
C GLN A 126 -36.14 -23.20 -10.49
N SER A 127 -35.86 -23.22 -9.18
CA SER A 127 -36.55 -24.08 -8.22
C SER A 127 -38.06 -23.77 -8.15
N PHE A 128 -38.41 -22.47 -8.18
CA PHE A 128 -39.81 -22.04 -8.20
C PHE A 128 -40.52 -22.45 -9.51
N SER A 129 -39.87 -22.30 -10.66
CA SER A 129 -40.43 -22.71 -11.96
C SER A 129 -40.66 -24.23 -12.05
N LEU A 130 -39.76 -25.05 -11.50
CA LEU A 130 -39.95 -26.50 -11.42
C LEU A 130 -41.10 -26.88 -10.49
N ALA A 131 -41.25 -26.21 -9.35
CA ALA A 131 -42.36 -26.43 -8.43
C ALA A 131 -43.71 -26.03 -9.04
N GLU A 132 -43.76 -24.93 -9.80
CA GLU A 132 -44.95 -24.49 -10.52
C GLU A 132 -45.34 -25.48 -11.62
N GLN A 133 -44.36 -25.97 -12.39
CA GLN A 133 -44.60 -27.00 -13.40
C GLN A 133 -45.11 -28.31 -12.77
N ALA A 134 -44.48 -28.78 -11.69
CA ALA A 134 -44.93 -29.97 -10.98
C ALA A 134 -46.35 -29.81 -10.40
N TRP A 135 -46.72 -28.61 -9.98
CA TRP A 135 -48.06 -28.32 -9.48
C TRP A 135 -49.12 -28.35 -10.59
N GLU A 136 -48.83 -27.76 -11.76
CA GLU A 136 -49.73 -27.87 -12.93
C GLU A 136 -49.83 -29.33 -13.43
N ASP A 137 -48.73 -30.09 -13.42
CA ASP A 137 -48.75 -31.52 -13.75
C ASP A 137 -49.67 -32.31 -12.78
N LEU A 138 -49.56 -32.06 -11.46
CA LEU A 138 -50.43 -32.69 -10.45
C LEU A 138 -51.90 -32.34 -10.68
N LYS A 139 -52.21 -31.08 -11.00
CA LYS A 139 -53.56 -30.62 -11.28
C LYS A 139 -54.13 -31.24 -12.56
N HIS A 140 -53.30 -31.45 -13.58
CA HIS A 140 -53.71 -32.19 -14.77
C HIS A 140 -54.01 -33.66 -14.46
N VAL A 141 -53.18 -34.32 -13.65
CA VAL A 141 -53.43 -35.69 -13.18
C VAL A 141 -54.71 -35.77 -12.35
N GLU A 142 -54.96 -34.81 -11.47
CA GLU A 142 -56.21 -34.72 -10.71
C GLU A 142 -57.43 -34.59 -11.63
N GLN A 143 -57.38 -33.68 -12.61
CA GLN A 143 -58.47 -33.52 -13.59
C GLN A 143 -58.69 -34.79 -14.43
N GLN A 144 -57.62 -35.47 -14.82
CA GLN A 144 -57.71 -36.73 -15.55
C GLN A 144 -58.33 -37.82 -14.66
N ALA A 145 -57.91 -37.94 -13.41
CA ALA A 145 -58.45 -38.91 -12.46
C ALA A 145 -59.95 -38.64 -12.18
N LEU A 146 -60.36 -37.37 -12.05
CA LEU A 146 -61.76 -37.00 -11.93
C LEU A 146 -62.57 -37.36 -13.18
N ALA A 147 -62.03 -37.11 -14.38
CA ALA A 147 -62.69 -37.48 -15.63
C ALA A 147 -62.77 -39.00 -15.83
N GLU A 148 -61.74 -39.75 -15.43
CA GLU A 148 -61.76 -41.22 -15.44
C GLU A 148 -62.75 -41.77 -14.41
N LEU A 149 -62.85 -41.15 -13.23
CA LEU A 149 -63.87 -41.52 -12.23
C LEU A 149 -65.28 -41.28 -12.80
N ASP A 150 -65.53 -40.13 -13.42
CA ASP A 150 -66.83 -39.80 -14.01
C ASP A 150 -67.19 -40.76 -15.16
N ASN A 151 -66.20 -41.11 -16.01
CA ASN A 151 -66.37 -42.10 -17.07
C ASN A 151 -66.49 -43.54 -16.55
N SER A 152 -65.90 -43.87 -15.40
CA SER A 152 -66.10 -45.16 -14.72
C SER A 152 -67.42 -45.22 -13.95
N SER A 153 -68.03 -44.06 -13.67
CA SER A 153 -69.28 -43.92 -12.93
C SER A 153 -70.52 -44.04 -13.81
N THR A 154 -70.40 -44.23 -15.13
CA THR A 154 -71.54 -44.69 -15.95
C THR A 154 -71.77 -46.18 -15.75
N ALA A 155 -72.08 -46.58 -14.52
CA ALA A 155 -72.86 -47.79 -14.30
C ALA A 155 -74.32 -47.45 -14.63
N ASP A 156 -74.87 -48.10 -15.65
CA ASP A 156 -76.28 -48.08 -15.98
C ASP A 156 -77.13 -48.10 -14.69
N ALA A 157 -78.10 -47.19 -14.59
CA ALA A 157 -79.07 -47.21 -13.51
C ALA A 157 -79.84 -48.53 -13.57
N ILE A 158 -79.41 -49.53 -12.80
CA ILE A 158 -80.13 -50.79 -12.65
C ILE A 158 -81.40 -50.47 -11.86
N SER A 159 -82.51 -50.30 -12.59
CA SER A 159 -83.86 -50.36 -12.02
C SER A 159 -84.10 -51.79 -11.54
N VAL A 160 -84.05 -52.02 -10.23
CA VAL A 160 -84.42 -53.31 -9.63
C VAL A 160 -85.81 -53.17 -8.98
N PRO A 161 -86.78 -54.07 -9.23
CA PRO A 161 -88.08 -54.04 -8.58
C PRO A 161 -87.94 -54.37 -7.09
N TYR A 162 -88.83 -53.80 -6.26
CA TYR A 162 -88.95 -54.12 -4.83
C TYR A 162 -89.12 -55.63 -4.62
N GLY A 163 -88.05 -56.26 -4.14
CA GLY A 163 -87.98 -57.64 -3.70
C GLY A 163 -86.72 -57.78 -2.86
N SER A 164 -86.87 -58.24 -1.62
CA SER A 164 -85.78 -58.39 -0.66
C SER A 164 -84.70 -59.33 -1.18
N ILE A 165 -83.65 -58.76 -1.79
CA ILE A 165 -82.39 -59.43 -2.04
C ILE A 165 -81.54 -59.20 -0.79
N SER A 166 -81.36 -60.24 0.01
CA SER A 166 -80.28 -60.33 0.98
C SER A 166 -78.97 -60.42 0.19
N VAL A 167 -78.36 -59.26 -0.06
CA VAL A 167 -77.00 -59.18 -0.57
C VAL A 167 -76.08 -59.66 0.54
N SER A 168 -75.37 -60.74 0.29
CA SER A 168 -74.21 -61.13 1.08
C SER A 168 -73.30 -59.91 1.12
N LYS A 169 -73.17 -59.28 2.29
CA LYS A 169 -72.25 -58.16 2.50
C LYS A 169 -70.88 -58.66 2.03
N GLN A 170 -70.41 -58.20 0.87
CA GLN A 170 -69.00 -58.29 0.56
C GLN A 170 -68.32 -57.60 1.73
N GLU A 171 -67.52 -58.35 2.47
CA GLU A 171 -66.54 -57.80 3.40
C GLU A 171 -65.64 -56.93 2.55
N TYR A 172 -66.03 -55.66 2.41
CA TYR A 172 -65.19 -54.65 1.84
C TYR A 172 -63.89 -54.69 2.63
N LEU A 173 -62.81 -54.81 1.85
CA LEU A 173 -61.44 -54.68 2.30
C LEU A 173 -61.38 -53.63 3.41
N LEU A 174 -61.06 -54.08 4.62
CA LEU A 174 -60.38 -53.22 5.55
C LEU A 174 -59.18 -52.67 4.78
N PRO A 175 -58.92 -51.36 4.79
CA PRO A 175 -57.71 -50.84 4.17
C PRO A 175 -56.52 -51.62 4.76
N ASP A 176 -55.68 -52.17 3.90
CA ASP A 176 -54.49 -52.95 4.31
C ASP A 176 -53.54 -52.11 5.19
N GLU A 177 -53.72 -50.78 5.17
CA GLU A 177 -53.05 -49.82 6.04
C GLU A 177 -54.03 -48.75 6.54
N VAL A 178 -54.12 -48.61 7.86
CA VAL A 178 -54.74 -47.46 8.51
C VAL A 178 -53.61 -46.55 8.99
N SER A 179 -53.32 -45.50 8.23
CA SER A 179 -52.38 -44.45 8.65
C SER A 179 -53.08 -43.49 9.61
N ILE A 180 -52.65 -43.46 10.88
CA ILE A 180 -53.15 -42.52 11.89
C ILE A 180 -52.20 -41.33 11.92
N GLU A 181 -52.67 -40.16 11.47
CA GLU A 181 -51.93 -38.91 11.58
C GLU A 181 -52.38 -38.17 12.84
N ILE A 182 -51.50 -38.05 13.83
CA ILE A 182 -51.80 -37.42 15.11
C ILE A 182 -51.41 -35.93 15.02
N LEU A 183 -52.39 -35.07 14.79
CA LEU A 183 -52.23 -33.62 14.91
C LEU A 183 -52.35 -33.24 16.40
N GLY A 184 -51.19 -33.11 17.06
CA GLY A 184 -51.10 -32.64 18.45
C GLY A 184 -50.42 -31.28 18.52
N ASP A 185 -51.09 -30.30 19.12
CA ASP A 185 -50.47 -29.04 19.49
C ASP A 185 -49.35 -29.30 20.53
N TYR A 186 -48.11 -29.20 20.06
CA TYR A 186 -46.89 -28.92 20.83
C TYR A 186 -46.54 -29.80 22.05
N LEU A 187 -46.64 -31.13 21.95
CA LEU A 187 -45.84 -32.05 22.77
C LEU A 187 -45.63 -33.39 22.03
N PRO A 188 -44.39 -33.90 21.89
CA PRO A 188 -44.15 -35.16 21.20
C PRO A 188 -44.68 -36.33 22.04
N VAL A 189 -45.77 -36.95 21.60
CA VAL A 189 -46.29 -38.21 22.15
C VAL A 189 -45.75 -39.35 21.31
N SER A 190 -44.91 -40.20 21.89
CA SER A 190 -44.43 -41.43 21.26
C SER A 190 -45.34 -42.60 21.66
N ILE A 191 -46.06 -43.18 20.69
CA ILE A 191 -46.87 -44.40 20.91
C ILE A 191 -46.12 -45.58 20.31
N LEU A 192 -45.78 -46.56 21.15
CA LEU A 192 -45.17 -47.82 20.70
C LEU A 192 -46.28 -48.71 20.14
N THR A 193 -46.35 -48.87 18.82
CA THR A 193 -47.44 -49.59 18.13
C THR A 193 -47.18 -51.10 17.98
N VAL A 194 -45.98 -51.57 18.31
CA VAL A 194 -45.62 -52.99 18.22
C VAL A 194 -46.37 -53.78 19.29
N GLY A 195 -47.41 -54.51 18.88
CA GLY A 195 -48.26 -55.33 19.75
C GLY A 195 -49.53 -54.64 20.27
N ALA A 196 -49.81 -53.40 19.82
CA ALA A 196 -51.04 -52.71 20.20
C ALA A 196 -52.27 -53.29 19.48
N GLN A 197 -53.37 -53.49 20.20
CA GLN A 197 -54.62 -53.99 19.64
C GLN A 197 -55.62 -52.83 19.47
N LEU A 198 -56.04 -52.60 18.23
CA LEU A 198 -57.07 -51.61 17.90
C LEU A 198 -58.46 -52.26 17.98
N SER A 199 -59.37 -51.66 18.74
CA SER A 199 -60.78 -52.07 18.76
C SER A 199 -61.68 -50.93 18.26
N LEU A 200 -62.51 -51.22 17.25
CA LEU A 200 -63.51 -50.27 16.77
C LEU A 200 -64.61 -50.13 17.84
N LYS A 201 -64.80 -48.92 18.37
CA LYS A 201 -65.81 -48.65 19.39
C LYS A 201 -67.12 -48.15 18.80
N GLN A 202 -67.05 -47.30 17.78
CA GLN A 202 -68.22 -46.69 17.18
C GLN A 202 -67.93 -46.29 15.72
N CYS A 203 -68.91 -46.46 14.84
CA CYS A 203 -68.86 -45.95 13.48
C CYS A 203 -70.21 -45.31 13.14
N GLN A 204 -70.23 -43.99 12.93
CA GLN A 204 -71.43 -43.23 12.56
C GLN A 204 -71.08 -42.09 11.62
N GLN A 205 -71.94 -41.86 10.61
CA GLN A 205 -71.84 -40.73 9.67
C GLN A 205 -70.45 -40.54 9.05
N GLY A 206 -69.81 -41.64 8.62
CA GLY A 206 -68.50 -41.58 7.97
C GLY A 206 -67.31 -41.45 8.92
N THR A 207 -67.54 -41.36 10.23
CA THR A 207 -66.48 -41.28 11.25
C THR A 207 -66.41 -42.58 12.04
N ALA A 208 -65.22 -43.19 12.09
CA ALA A 208 -64.92 -44.37 12.88
C ALA A 208 -64.01 -44.02 14.06
N THR A 209 -64.43 -44.38 15.26
CA THR A 209 -63.68 -44.17 16.51
C THR A 209 -63.08 -45.49 16.97
N TYR A 210 -61.75 -45.54 17.05
CA TYR A 210 -60.99 -46.70 17.51
C TYR A 210 -60.40 -46.44 18.89
N ALA A 211 -60.40 -47.46 19.75
CA ALA A 211 -59.63 -47.48 20.98
C ALA A 211 -58.34 -48.28 20.78
N VAL A 212 -57.21 -47.71 21.18
CA VAL A 212 -55.91 -48.38 21.18
C VAL A 212 -55.70 -49.02 22.55
N HIS A 213 -55.47 -50.33 22.58
CA HIS A 213 -55.09 -51.06 23.78
C HIS A 213 -53.61 -51.45 23.67
N CYS A 214 -52.78 -50.92 24.56
CA CYS A 214 -51.41 -51.36 24.75
C CYS A 214 -51.38 -52.35 25.93
N LEU A 215 -50.76 -53.52 25.74
CA LEU A 215 -50.47 -54.48 26.81
C LEU A 215 -49.19 -54.10 27.55
#